data_AF-A0A3M2TFK2-F1
#
_entry.id   AF-A0A3M2TFK2-F1
#
_cell.length_a   1.000
_cell.length_b   1.000
_cell.length_c   1.000
_cell.angle_alpha   90.00
_cell.angle_beta   90.00
_cell.angle_gamma   90.00
#
_symmetry.space_group_name_H-M   'P 1'
#
loop_
_entity.id
_entity.type
_entity.pdbx_description
1 polymer ?
#
loop_
_entity_poly.entity_id
_entity_poly.type
_entity_poly.pdbx_seq_one_letter_code
_entity_poly.pdbx_strand_id
1 'polypeptide(L)'
;MNWLKSTLATVAGTQEPEYGSDAIHSVARQAESQPYTELLKEDLRWRALDHTNVETQTYYVMADNGALVMVQVIYSNIAGIHTTAQFNSKIFNVNGDGSHNWHSDPLSNFMFDEPMLSFGADNFSLALNEEGNAYTIKSAVSDDSLVNLTFTRASPGFVIGKDGTTYFGTDPANPWGSMRHAFWPRCTVEGTIQTKDQTLDLKGRGVFIQALQGMKPHHAAARWNFITFQNPTYSAIMMEYTTPASYDSTTVNVGGIVTDDDIIYAGVNNSVTHTASTQDAESDWPEPTSIKWVWDGSTKDMKQVHAEVDGPLDKRLDRVDIMAEVPGFIKSIAGSVAGTRPYIFQYSPQGLSLKLKIGGTETEEQGKMFSEATFIS
;
A
#
# COMPACT_ATOMS: atom_id res chain seq x y z
N MET A 1 -23.18 -15.39 -19.71
CA MET A 1 -24.18 -14.30 -19.48
C MET A 1 -23.64 -13.21 -18.55
N ASN A 2 -22.92 -13.54 -17.48
CA ASN A 2 -22.29 -12.55 -16.59
C ASN A 2 -21.10 -11.81 -17.22
N TRP A 3 -20.35 -12.43 -18.13
CA TRP A 3 -19.29 -11.73 -18.90
C TRP A 3 -19.85 -10.57 -19.75
N LEU A 4 -20.98 -10.76 -20.45
CA LEU A 4 -21.62 -9.68 -21.22
C LEU A 4 -22.13 -8.55 -20.32
N LYS A 5 -22.64 -8.89 -19.12
CA LYS A 5 -23.05 -7.92 -18.09
C LYS A 5 -21.86 -7.17 -17.49
N SER A 6 -20.72 -7.85 -17.29
CA SER A 6 -19.47 -7.24 -16.85
C SER A 6 -18.93 -6.26 -17.89
N THR A 7 -18.94 -6.63 -19.18
CA THR A 7 -18.56 -5.71 -20.27
C THR A 7 -19.50 -4.50 -20.33
N LEU A 8 -20.81 -4.71 -20.12
CA LEU A 8 -21.79 -3.61 -20.06
C LEU A 8 -21.61 -2.73 -18.81
N ALA A 9 -21.37 -3.30 -17.63
CA ALA A 9 -21.07 -2.56 -16.41
C ALA A 9 -19.78 -1.74 -16.52
N THR A 10 -18.76 -2.35 -17.13
CA THR A 10 -17.47 -1.73 -17.43
C THR A 10 -17.57 -0.51 -18.35
N VAL A 11 -18.58 -0.47 -19.24
CA VAL A 11 -18.79 0.61 -20.22
C VAL A 11 -19.87 1.62 -19.77
N ALA A 12 -20.88 1.18 -19.01
CA ALA A 12 -22.05 1.98 -18.65
C ALA A 12 -22.04 2.51 -17.20
N GLY A 13 -21.07 2.12 -16.37
CA GLY A 13 -21.02 2.53 -14.95
C GLY A 13 -22.16 1.96 -14.10
N THR A 14 -22.74 0.83 -14.52
CA THR A 14 -23.78 0.12 -13.75
C THR A 14 -23.17 -0.80 -12.70
N GLN A 15 -23.94 -1.16 -11.68
CA GLN A 15 -23.56 -2.13 -10.65
C GLN A 15 -23.00 -3.42 -11.29
N GLU A 16 -21.80 -3.82 -10.85
CA GLU A 16 -21.17 -5.08 -11.27
C GLU A 16 -22.09 -6.27 -10.92
N PRO A 17 -22.10 -7.35 -11.73
CA PRO A 17 -22.81 -8.57 -11.36
C PRO A 17 -22.41 -9.08 -9.98
N GLU A 18 -23.36 -9.68 -9.25
CA GLU A 18 -23.03 -10.47 -8.07
C GLU A 18 -22.42 -11.80 -8.53
N TYR A 19 -21.10 -11.93 -8.35
CA TYR A 19 -20.33 -13.13 -8.67
C TYR A 19 -20.24 -14.11 -7.49
N GLY A 20 -20.26 -13.57 -6.26
CA GLY A 20 -20.12 -14.33 -5.01
C GLY A 20 -18.66 -14.54 -4.59
N SER A 21 -18.48 -15.05 -3.37
CA SER A 21 -17.15 -15.29 -2.75
C SER A 21 -16.30 -16.33 -3.49
N ASP A 22 -16.91 -17.21 -4.30
CA ASP A 22 -16.17 -18.17 -5.14
C ASP A 22 -15.41 -17.51 -6.29
N ALA A 23 -15.79 -16.28 -6.67
CA ALA A 23 -15.11 -15.53 -7.73
C ALA A 23 -13.90 -14.71 -7.23
N ILE A 24 -13.56 -14.80 -5.94
CA ILE A 24 -12.31 -14.28 -5.37
C ILE A 24 -11.45 -15.44 -4.87
N HIS A 25 -10.33 -15.65 -5.56
CA HIS A 25 -9.31 -16.63 -5.21
C HIS A 25 -8.26 -15.94 -4.34
N SER A 26 -8.62 -15.75 -3.07
CA SER A 26 -7.78 -15.06 -2.09
C SER A 26 -6.41 -15.73 -1.95
N VAL A 27 -5.37 -14.90 -1.84
CA VAL A 27 -4.01 -15.32 -1.47
C VAL A 27 -3.97 -16.14 -0.17
N ALA A 28 -4.97 -15.98 0.71
CA ALA A 28 -5.12 -16.78 1.93
C ALA A 28 -5.19 -18.30 1.67
N ARG A 29 -5.76 -18.73 0.53
CA ARG A 29 -5.76 -20.15 0.15
C ARG A 29 -4.34 -20.66 -0.14
N GLN A 30 -3.47 -19.82 -0.69
CA GLN A 30 -2.06 -20.18 -0.88
C GLN A 30 -1.36 -20.32 0.49
N ALA A 31 -1.70 -19.43 1.43
CA ALA A 31 -1.13 -19.37 2.77
C ALA A 31 -1.41 -20.62 3.64
N GLU A 32 -2.43 -21.42 3.31
CA GLU A 32 -2.72 -22.70 3.97
C GLU A 32 -1.56 -23.70 3.86
N SER A 33 -0.83 -23.66 2.73
CA SER A 33 0.30 -24.55 2.46
C SER A 33 1.65 -23.84 2.54
N GLN A 34 1.68 -22.55 2.25
CA GLN A 34 2.88 -21.74 2.25
C GLN A 34 2.55 -20.35 2.82
N PRO A 35 2.74 -20.10 4.12
CA PRO A 35 2.32 -18.86 4.77
C PRO A 35 2.82 -17.60 4.05
N TYR A 36 4.08 -17.63 3.58
CA TYR A 36 4.70 -16.56 2.82
C TYR A 36 5.87 -17.09 1.98
N THR A 37 6.38 -16.23 1.12
CA THR A 37 7.60 -16.42 0.33
C THR A 37 8.51 -15.21 0.54
N GLU A 38 9.78 -15.46 0.90
CA GLU A 38 10.80 -14.41 0.96
C GLU A 38 11.08 -13.88 -0.46
N LEU A 39 11.13 -12.56 -0.62
CA LEU A 39 11.29 -11.91 -1.92
C LEU A 39 12.70 -12.11 -2.48
N LEU A 40 12.75 -12.64 -3.69
CA LEU A 40 13.91 -12.61 -4.56
C LEU A 40 13.93 -11.33 -5.40
N LYS A 41 15.06 -11.05 -6.04
CA LYS A 41 15.22 -9.85 -6.88
C LYS A 41 14.20 -9.81 -8.01
N GLU A 42 13.94 -10.94 -8.66
CA GLU A 42 12.98 -11.10 -9.74
C GLU A 42 11.51 -10.87 -9.33
N ASP A 43 11.19 -11.02 -8.06
CA ASP A 43 9.85 -10.76 -7.54
C ASP A 43 9.52 -9.26 -7.50
N LEU A 44 10.54 -8.41 -7.63
CA LEU A 44 10.43 -6.95 -7.65
C LEU A 44 10.20 -6.37 -9.04
N ARG A 45 10.18 -7.21 -10.07
CA ARG A 45 9.98 -6.74 -11.45
C ARG A 45 8.62 -6.09 -11.63
N TRP A 46 8.62 -4.91 -12.22
CA TRP A 46 7.44 -4.30 -12.80
C TRP A 46 6.77 -5.28 -13.76
N ARG A 47 5.48 -5.49 -13.59
CA ARG A 47 4.67 -6.34 -14.47
C ARG A 47 4.26 -5.60 -15.72
N ALA A 48 4.00 -4.30 -15.61
CA ALA A 48 3.64 -3.40 -16.70
C ALA A 48 2.60 -4.02 -17.64
N LEU A 49 1.49 -4.52 -17.06
CA LEU A 49 0.50 -5.31 -17.80
C LEU A 49 -0.08 -4.52 -18.98
N ASP A 50 -0.45 -5.25 -20.02
CA ASP A 50 -0.98 -4.74 -21.29
C ASP A 50 -2.49 -4.43 -21.26
N HIS A 51 -3.14 -4.69 -20.13
CA HIS A 51 -4.55 -4.41 -19.89
C HIS A 51 -4.73 -3.49 -18.68
N THR A 52 -5.98 -3.14 -18.35
CA THR A 52 -6.30 -2.21 -17.24
C THR A 52 -5.60 -2.61 -15.95
N ASN A 53 -4.67 -1.77 -15.49
CA ASN A 53 -4.00 -1.97 -14.22
C ASN A 53 -3.49 -0.66 -13.61
N VAL A 54 -3.24 -0.71 -12.30
CA VAL A 54 -2.45 0.26 -11.57
C VAL A 54 -1.34 -0.51 -10.84
N GLU A 55 -0.09 -0.25 -11.22
CA GLU A 55 1.10 -0.79 -10.56
C GLU A 55 1.81 0.34 -9.83
N THR A 56 2.17 0.13 -8.57
CA THR A 56 2.80 1.14 -7.74
C THR A 56 4.03 0.61 -7.04
N GLN A 57 5.00 1.50 -6.84
CA GLN A 57 6.04 1.33 -5.84
C GLN A 57 5.93 2.51 -4.88
N THR A 58 5.58 2.22 -3.63
CA THR A 58 5.33 3.21 -2.58
C THR A 58 6.35 3.06 -1.48
N TYR A 59 6.90 4.19 -1.05
CA TYR A 59 7.92 4.27 -0.02
C TYR A 59 7.49 5.25 1.05
N TYR A 60 7.56 4.82 2.32
CA TYR A 60 7.35 5.71 3.45
C TYR A 60 8.65 5.85 4.25
N VAL A 61 8.92 7.07 4.73
CA VAL A 61 10.06 7.38 5.59
C VAL A 61 9.57 7.89 6.93
N MET A 62 10.10 7.32 8.00
CA MET A 62 9.97 7.80 9.37
C MET A 62 11.35 8.21 9.85
N ALA A 63 11.72 9.46 9.55
CA ALA A 63 13.06 9.99 9.75
C ALA A 63 13.37 10.20 11.24
N ASP A 64 14.65 10.15 11.60
CA ASP A 64 15.13 10.28 12.98
C ASP A 64 14.78 11.65 13.59
N ASN A 65 14.73 12.69 12.76
CA ASN A 65 14.30 14.04 13.15
C ASN A 65 12.77 14.20 13.34
N GLY A 66 12.00 13.13 13.16
CA GLY A 66 10.54 13.14 13.31
C GLY A 66 9.77 13.43 12.01
N ALA A 67 10.44 13.70 10.89
CA ALA A 67 9.76 13.87 9.61
C ALA A 67 9.10 12.56 9.15
N LEU A 68 7.90 12.70 8.59
CA LEU A 68 7.15 11.63 7.94
C LEU A 68 7.00 11.99 6.46
N VAL A 69 7.39 11.08 5.58
CA VAL A 69 7.40 11.32 4.13
C VAL A 69 6.83 10.11 3.40
N MET A 70 6.11 10.35 2.30
CA MET A 70 5.78 9.34 1.29
C MET A 70 6.36 9.76 -0.06
N VAL A 71 6.97 8.82 -0.78
CA VAL A 71 7.23 8.96 -2.22
C VAL A 71 6.69 7.75 -2.96
N GLN A 72 6.09 7.96 -4.13
CA GLN A 72 5.40 6.90 -4.86
C GLN A 72 5.56 7.08 -6.35
N VAL A 73 5.86 5.98 -7.04
CA VAL A 73 5.75 5.88 -8.50
C VAL A 73 4.49 5.10 -8.82
N ILE A 74 3.65 5.65 -9.70
CA ILE A 74 2.47 4.99 -10.23
C ILE A 74 2.68 4.77 -11.72
N TYR A 75 2.53 3.54 -12.18
CA TYR A 75 2.35 3.19 -13.57
C TYR A 75 0.91 2.71 -13.75
N SER A 76 0.21 3.21 -14.77
CA SER A 76 -1.15 2.77 -15.05
C SER A 76 -1.31 2.48 -16.53
N ASN A 77 -2.03 1.42 -16.84
CA ASN A 77 -2.54 1.15 -18.18
C ASN A 77 -4.06 1.23 -18.12
N ILE A 78 -4.64 2.04 -19.00
CA ILE A 78 -6.08 2.29 -19.06
C ILE A 78 -6.62 1.56 -20.27
N ALA A 79 -7.37 0.48 -20.01
CA ALA A 79 -8.03 -0.34 -21.03
C ALA A 79 -7.09 -0.95 -22.09
N GLY A 80 -5.78 -1.01 -21.86
CA GLY A 80 -4.80 -1.47 -22.84
C GLY A 80 -4.47 -0.46 -23.94
N ILE A 81 -4.97 0.78 -23.82
CA ILE A 81 -4.94 1.77 -24.90
C ILE A 81 -4.00 2.92 -24.57
N HIS A 82 -3.90 3.28 -23.29
CA HIS A 82 -3.11 4.42 -22.86
C HIS A 82 -2.37 4.11 -21.57
N THR A 83 -1.08 4.41 -21.55
CA THR A 83 -0.25 4.27 -20.35
C THR A 83 0.12 5.64 -19.81
N THR A 84 0.09 5.77 -18.49
CA THR A 84 0.51 6.97 -17.78
C THR A 84 1.44 6.61 -16.65
N ALA A 85 2.34 7.52 -16.30
CA ALA A 85 3.12 7.42 -15.08
C ALA A 85 3.08 8.73 -14.29
N GLN A 86 3.13 8.61 -12.97
CA GLN A 86 3.10 9.72 -12.02
C GLN A 86 4.16 9.49 -10.95
N PHE A 87 4.77 10.56 -10.48
CA PHE A 87 5.59 10.57 -9.27
C PHE A 87 4.94 11.47 -8.23
N ASN A 88 4.65 10.89 -7.06
CA ASN A 88 4.11 11.62 -5.94
C ASN A 88 5.19 11.79 -4.87
N SER A 89 5.30 12.97 -4.28
CA SER A 89 6.06 13.23 -3.07
C SER A 89 5.20 13.96 -2.05
N LYS A 90 5.26 13.51 -0.80
CA LYS A 90 4.53 14.09 0.32
C LYS A 90 5.41 14.22 1.53
N ILE A 91 5.60 15.43 2.02
CA ILE A 91 6.12 15.68 3.36
C ILE A 91 4.92 16.03 4.24
N PHE A 92 4.62 15.14 5.19
CA PHE A 92 3.50 15.32 6.09
C PHE A 92 3.80 16.41 7.11
N ASN A 93 2.88 17.36 7.23
CA ASN A 93 2.87 18.29 8.36
C ASN A 93 2.30 17.57 9.60
N VAL A 94 3.20 16.96 10.36
CA VAL A 94 2.86 16.24 11.60
C VAL A 94 2.52 17.16 12.77
N ASN A 95 2.90 18.44 12.72
CA ASN A 95 2.58 19.43 13.76
C ASN A 95 1.14 19.94 13.64
N GLY A 96 0.54 19.81 12.44
CA GLY A 96 -0.84 20.23 12.17
C GLY A 96 -1.03 21.75 12.15
N ASP A 97 0.03 22.51 11.96
CA ASP A 97 0.05 23.99 11.92
C ASP A 97 -0.06 24.58 10.50
N GLY A 98 -0.22 23.73 9.47
CA GLY A 98 -0.31 24.13 8.07
C GLY A 98 -0.55 22.97 7.12
N SER A 99 -0.46 23.25 5.82
CA SER A 99 -0.61 22.26 4.75
C SER A 99 0.58 21.29 4.69
N HIS A 100 0.34 20.11 4.13
CA HIS A 100 1.42 19.22 3.69
C HIS A 100 2.12 19.81 2.47
N ASN A 101 3.41 19.53 2.30
CA ASN A 101 4.07 19.71 1.01
C ASN A 101 3.73 18.47 0.17
N TRP A 102 2.87 18.63 -0.84
CA TRP A 102 2.31 17.57 -1.66
C TRP A 102 2.54 17.90 -3.13
N HIS A 103 3.16 16.96 -3.84
CA HIS A 103 3.36 17.01 -5.28
C HIS A 103 2.87 15.72 -5.91
N SER A 104 2.19 15.85 -7.06
CA SER A 104 1.65 14.77 -7.88
C SER A 104 1.98 15.11 -9.32
N ASP A 105 3.15 14.67 -9.76
CA ASP A 105 3.80 15.15 -10.98
C ASP A 105 3.77 14.10 -12.09
N PRO A 106 3.21 14.42 -13.28
CA PRO A 106 3.17 13.48 -14.39
C PRO A 106 4.56 13.24 -14.96
N LEU A 107 4.88 11.98 -15.22
CA LEU A 107 6.15 11.56 -15.79
C LEU A 107 6.05 11.43 -17.31
N SER A 108 7.05 11.95 -18.03
CA SER A 108 7.14 11.92 -19.50
C SER A 108 8.33 11.09 -19.95
N ASN A 109 8.24 10.50 -21.15
CA ASN A 109 9.31 9.67 -21.76
C ASN A 109 9.78 8.54 -20.83
N PHE A 110 8.85 7.94 -20.09
CA PHE A 110 9.17 6.92 -19.12
C PHE A 110 9.54 5.58 -19.78
N MET A 111 10.40 4.82 -19.11
CA MET A 111 10.88 3.53 -19.56
C MET A 111 11.27 2.63 -18.38
N PHE A 112 11.32 1.34 -18.63
CA PHE A 112 11.89 0.34 -17.72
C PHE A 112 13.30 -0.04 -18.20
N ASP A 113 14.14 -0.49 -17.27
CA ASP A 113 15.34 -1.22 -17.65
C ASP A 113 14.99 -2.61 -18.24
N GLU A 114 15.96 -3.25 -18.92
CA GLU A 114 15.73 -4.56 -19.56
C GLU A 114 15.23 -5.65 -18.58
N PRO A 115 15.73 -5.72 -17.32
CA PRO A 115 15.20 -6.66 -16.34
C PRO A 115 13.82 -6.31 -15.78
N MET A 116 13.27 -5.13 -16.05
CA MET A 116 12.04 -4.58 -15.47
C MET A 116 12.13 -4.30 -13.96
N LEU A 117 13.32 -4.00 -13.43
CA LEU A 117 13.57 -3.74 -12.00
C LEU A 117 13.72 -2.25 -11.68
N SER A 118 14.01 -1.43 -12.68
CA SER A 118 14.21 0.00 -12.56
C SER A 118 13.26 0.76 -13.46
N PHE A 119 12.97 2.02 -13.10
CA PHE A 119 12.07 2.91 -13.83
C PHE A 119 12.75 4.26 -14.03
N GLY A 120 12.76 4.77 -15.26
CA GLY A 120 13.28 6.08 -15.60
C GLY A 120 12.22 6.93 -16.31
N ALA A 121 12.34 8.24 -16.20
CA ALA A 121 11.59 9.22 -16.98
C ALA A 121 12.39 10.53 -17.05
N ASP A 122 11.90 11.53 -17.79
CA ASP A 122 12.54 12.84 -17.80
C ASP A 122 12.62 13.41 -16.36
N ASN A 123 13.83 13.80 -15.94
CA ASN A 123 14.15 14.30 -14.59
C ASN A 123 13.80 13.35 -13.43
N PHE A 124 13.62 12.05 -13.70
CA PHE A 124 13.28 11.06 -12.68
C PHE A 124 14.04 9.74 -12.89
N SER A 125 14.52 9.14 -11.80
CA SER A 125 15.05 7.78 -11.81
C SER A 125 14.73 7.04 -10.51
N LEU A 126 14.25 5.81 -10.65
CA LEU A 126 14.10 4.81 -9.60
C LEU A 126 14.95 3.60 -10.01
N ALA A 127 16.05 3.35 -9.29
CA ALA A 127 17.01 2.32 -9.65
C ALA A 127 17.18 1.30 -8.52
N LEU A 128 17.03 0.01 -8.83
CA LEU A 128 17.44 -1.08 -7.96
C LEU A 128 18.93 -1.38 -8.18
N ASN A 129 19.69 -1.52 -7.10
CA ASN A 129 21.11 -1.88 -7.20
C ASN A 129 21.34 -3.32 -7.71
N GLU A 130 22.59 -3.63 -8.02
CA GLU A 130 22.98 -4.94 -8.55
C GLU A 130 22.66 -6.07 -7.55
N GLU A 131 22.84 -5.83 -6.26
CA GLU A 131 22.55 -6.79 -5.19
C GLU A 131 21.05 -7.02 -4.98
N GLY A 132 20.18 -6.16 -5.50
CA GLY A 132 18.72 -6.28 -5.35
C GLY A 132 18.19 -5.97 -3.95
N ASN A 133 18.94 -5.19 -3.17
CA ASN A 133 18.60 -4.86 -1.79
C ASN A 133 18.50 -3.35 -1.51
N ALA A 134 18.77 -2.48 -2.49
CA ALA A 134 18.65 -1.04 -2.31
C ALA A 134 18.03 -0.34 -3.52
N TYR A 135 17.01 0.49 -3.27
CA TYR A 135 16.45 1.39 -4.27
C TYR A 135 16.98 2.81 -4.07
N THR A 136 17.42 3.46 -5.14
CA THR A 136 17.71 4.90 -5.17
C THR A 136 16.66 5.64 -5.98
N ILE A 137 16.05 6.67 -5.40
CA ILE A 137 15.03 7.52 -5.99
C ILE A 137 15.62 8.91 -6.16
N LYS A 138 15.68 9.40 -7.40
CA LYS A 138 16.06 10.77 -7.72
C LYS A 138 14.97 11.43 -8.54
N SER A 139 14.48 12.57 -8.08
CA SER A 139 13.47 13.35 -8.79
C SER A 139 13.87 14.82 -8.79
N ALA A 140 13.87 15.42 -9.97
CA ALA A 140 13.91 16.86 -10.19
C ALA A 140 12.72 17.29 -11.07
N VAL A 141 11.60 16.57 -10.97
CA VAL A 141 10.38 16.86 -11.74
C VAL A 141 9.68 18.12 -11.22
N SER A 142 9.74 18.35 -9.90
CA SER A 142 9.26 19.56 -9.23
C SER A 142 10.41 20.29 -8.56
N ASP A 143 10.60 21.57 -8.91
CA ASP A 143 11.63 22.43 -8.31
C ASP A 143 11.40 22.71 -6.81
N ASP A 144 10.19 22.42 -6.31
CA ASP A 144 9.80 22.56 -4.89
C ASP A 144 9.83 21.22 -4.14
N SER A 145 10.28 20.16 -4.80
CA SER A 145 10.48 18.84 -4.21
C SER A 145 11.57 18.06 -4.98
N LEU A 146 12.83 18.45 -4.76
CA LEU A 146 13.98 17.70 -5.27
C LEU A 146 14.24 16.50 -4.34
N VAL A 147 14.00 15.30 -4.84
CA VAL A 147 14.12 14.04 -4.07
C VAL A 147 15.44 13.37 -4.41
N ASN A 148 16.19 12.96 -3.39
CA ASN A 148 17.33 12.06 -3.53
C ASN A 148 17.38 11.14 -2.31
N LEU A 149 16.81 9.94 -2.42
CA LEU A 149 16.66 9.00 -1.32
C LEU A 149 17.18 7.62 -1.69
N THR A 150 17.80 6.95 -0.73
CA THR A 150 18.18 5.54 -0.83
C THR A 150 17.47 4.76 0.26
N PHE A 151 16.76 3.71 -0.15
CA PHE A 151 16.14 2.73 0.74
C PHE A 151 16.92 1.44 0.65
N THR A 152 17.62 1.06 1.72
CA THR A 152 18.33 -0.22 1.81
C THR A 152 17.51 -1.17 2.67
N ARG A 153 17.15 -2.32 2.12
CA ARG A 153 16.43 -3.38 2.82
C ARG A 153 17.24 -3.83 4.03
N ALA A 154 16.66 -3.70 5.23
CA ALA A 154 17.26 -4.18 6.46
C ALA A 154 16.90 -5.65 6.67
N SER A 155 15.61 -5.99 6.60
CA SER A 155 15.06 -7.34 6.81
C SER A 155 14.72 -8.06 5.51
N PRO A 156 14.67 -9.41 5.47
CA PRO A 156 14.03 -10.12 4.37
C PRO A 156 12.66 -9.53 4.02
N GLY A 157 12.45 -9.26 2.74
CA GLY A 157 11.15 -8.85 2.22
C GLY A 157 10.28 -10.07 1.96
N PHE A 158 8.96 -9.90 1.85
CA PHE A 158 8.06 -11.03 1.64
C PHE A 158 6.84 -10.67 0.79
N VAL A 159 6.25 -11.72 0.23
CA VAL A 159 4.86 -11.80 -0.23
C VAL A 159 4.14 -12.86 0.59
N ILE A 160 2.85 -12.68 0.85
CA ILE A 160 2.04 -13.73 1.49
C ILE A 160 1.69 -14.81 0.48
N GLY A 161 1.59 -16.05 0.93
CA GLY A 161 1.38 -17.16 0.01
C GLY A 161 2.61 -17.44 -0.85
N LYS A 162 2.36 -18.01 -2.03
CA LYS A 162 3.39 -18.34 -3.02
C LYS A 162 3.85 -17.12 -3.80
N ASP A 163 2.94 -16.21 -4.15
CA ASP A 163 3.22 -15.10 -5.07
C ASP A 163 2.66 -13.73 -4.63
N GLY A 164 1.96 -13.67 -3.49
CA GLY A 164 1.33 -12.44 -2.99
C GLY A 164 0.04 -12.07 -3.69
N THR A 165 -0.50 -12.92 -4.56
CA THR A 165 -1.55 -12.53 -5.51
C THR A 165 -2.90 -13.17 -5.18
N THR A 166 -3.91 -12.32 -5.01
CA THR A 166 -5.33 -12.69 -5.09
C THR A 166 -5.79 -12.57 -6.54
N TYR A 167 -6.57 -13.53 -7.02
CA TYR A 167 -7.13 -13.50 -8.37
C TYR A 167 -8.66 -13.34 -8.34
N PHE A 168 -9.20 -12.65 -9.35
CA PHE A 168 -10.63 -12.40 -9.52
C PHE A 168 -11.13 -13.10 -10.78
N GLY A 169 -12.22 -13.84 -10.67
CA GLY A 169 -12.79 -14.59 -11.79
C GLY A 169 -13.57 -15.82 -11.37
N THR A 170 -14.65 -16.13 -12.09
CA THR A 170 -15.36 -17.42 -11.92
C THR A 170 -14.61 -18.60 -12.53
N ASP A 171 -13.61 -18.34 -13.39
CA ASP A 171 -12.72 -19.35 -13.95
C ASP A 171 -11.30 -19.13 -13.38
N PRO A 172 -10.83 -19.97 -12.43
CA PRO A 172 -9.50 -19.86 -11.87
C PRO A 172 -8.36 -19.99 -12.89
N ALA A 173 -8.60 -20.63 -14.04
CA ALA A 173 -7.61 -20.78 -15.10
C ALA A 173 -7.48 -19.51 -15.95
N ASN A 174 -8.50 -18.65 -15.95
CA ASN A 174 -8.57 -17.42 -16.74
C ASN A 174 -9.12 -16.27 -15.88
N PRO A 175 -8.38 -15.83 -14.84
CA PRO A 175 -8.82 -14.71 -14.01
C PRO A 175 -8.89 -13.43 -14.85
N TRP A 176 -9.87 -12.59 -14.59
CA TRP A 176 -10.04 -11.29 -15.26
C TRP A 176 -9.39 -10.13 -14.49
N GLY A 177 -8.92 -10.39 -13.27
CA GLY A 177 -8.28 -9.39 -12.44
C GLY A 177 -7.38 -10.02 -11.39
N SER A 178 -6.49 -9.20 -10.84
CA SER A 178 -5.56 -9.62 -9.80
C SER A 178 -5.26 -8.48 -8.84
N MET A 179 -4.79 -8.85 -7.65
CA MET A 179 -4.29 -7.92 -6.66
C MET A 179 -3.09 -8.53 -5.95
N ARG A 180 -1.95 -7.85 -6.01
CA ARG A 180 -0.69 -8.32 -5.42
C ARG A 180 -0.09 -7.28 -4.50
N HIS A 181 0.47 -7.73 -3.38
CA HIS A 181 1.26 -6.91 -2.46
C HIS A 181 2.59 -7.61 -2.12
N ALA A 182 3.70 -6.88 -2.26
CA ALA A 182 5.04 -7.30 -1.89
C ALA A 182 5.68 -6.23 -0.99
N PHE A 183 6.36 -6.66 0.07
CA PHE A 183 6.82 -5.76 1.13
C PHE A 183 8.31 -5.88 1.37
N TRP A 184 9.00 -4.75 1.49
CA TRP A 184 10.16 -4.62 2.37
C TRP A 184 9.70 -3.89 3.63
N PRO A 185 9.30 -4.64 4.67
CA PRO A 185 8.66 -4.07 5.87
C PRO A 185 9.59 -3.17 6.68
N ARG A 186 10.91 -3.32 6.51
CA ARG A 186 11.94 -2.59 7.23
C ARG A 186 13.13 -2.27 6.33
N CYS A 187 13.36 -0.98 6.13
CA CYS A 187 14.49 -0.43 5.40
C CYS A 187 15.24 0.58 6.30
N THR A 188 16.52 0.74 6.04
CA THR A 188 17.24 1.97 6.41
C THR A 188 17.09 2.98 5.27
N VAL A 189 16.90 4.24 5.63
CA VAL A 189 16.76 5.34 4.68
C VAL A 189 17.90 6.32 4.90
N GLU A 190 18.42 6.86 3.81
CA GLU A 190 19.34 8.00 3.78
C GLU A 190 19.02 8.92 2.60
N GLY A 191 19.49 10.16 2.67
CA GLY A 191 19.29 11.16 1.64
C GLY A 191 18.38 12.30 2.08
N THR A 192 17.88 13.06 1.11
CA THR A 192 17.22 14.33 1.37
C THR A 192 16.04 14.59 0.45
N ILE A 193 15.10 15.40 0.92
CA ILE A 193 14.19 16.16 0.07
C ILE A 193 14.46 17.64 0.26
N GLN A 194 14.69 18.37 -0.83
CA GLN A 194 14.81 19.82 -0.82
C GLN A 194 13.52 20.46 -1.32
N THR A 195 12.96 21.35 -0.50
CA THR A 195 11.85 22.23 -0.83
C THR A 195 12.36 23.66 -1.01
N LYS A 196 11.48 24.61 -1.36
CA LYS A 196 11.83 26.05 -1.38
C LYS A 196 12.32 26.57 -0.03
N ASP A 197 11.80 26.03 1.07
CA ASP A 197 12.02 26.56 2.41
C ASP A 197 13.19 25.88 3.12
N GLN A 198 13.44 24.60 2.83
CA GLN A 198 14.42 23.81 3.58
C GLN A 198 14.91 22.57 2.82
N THR A 199 16.03 22.02 3.30
CA THR A 199 16.47 20.66 2.95
C THR A 199 16.27 19.76 4.15
N LEU A 200 15.44 18.74 3.99
CA LEU A 200 15.17 17.73 5.01
C LEU A 200 16.16 16.59 4.87
N ASP A 201 16.94 16.31 5.92
CA ASP A 201 17.65 15.04 6.07
C ASP A 201 16.65 13.96 6.48
N LEU A 202 16.57 12.90 5.69
CA LEU A 202 15.60 11.83 5.83
C LEU A 202 16.24 10.52 6.26
N LYS A 203 17.41 10.59 6.91
CA LYS A 203 17.96 9.44 7.63
C LYS A 203 16.94 8.88 8.62
N GLY A 204 16.69 7.57 8.56
CA GLY A 204 15.81 6.89 9.51
C GLY A 204 15.36 5.51 9.04
N ARG A 205 14.12 5.15 9.42
CA ARG A 205 13.49 3.89 9.01
C ARG A 205 12.54 4.13 7.84
N GLY A 206 12.36 3.10 7.02
CA GLY A 206 11.41 3.16 5.92
C GLY A 206 10.78 1.82 5.61
N VAL A 207 9.78 1.87 4.76
CA VAL A 207 9.09 0.69 4.22
C VAL A 207 8.94 0.89 2.72
N PHE A 208 9.06 -0.21 1.98
CA PHE A 208 8.76 -0.26 0.56
C PHE A 208 7.64 -1.27 0.29
N ILE A 209 6.70 -0.87 -0.56
CA ILE A 209 5.54 -1.65 -0.95
C ILE A 209 5.45 -1.62 -2.47
N GLN A 210 5.50 -2.78 -3.11
CA GLN A 210 5.09 -2.93 -4.50
C GLN A 210 3.68 -3.50 -4.53
N ALA A 211 2.75 -2.78 -5.13
CA ALA A 211 1.36 -3.20 -5.28
C ALA A 211 0.97 -3.22 -6.75
N LEU A 212 0.20 -4.23 -7.15
CA LEU A 212 -0.37 -4.33 -8.49
C LEU A 212 -1.86 -4.63 -8.38
N GLN A 213 -2.67 -3.75 -8.95
CA GLN A 213 -4.09 -3.94 -9.14
C GLN A 213 -4.33 -4.18 -10.64
N GLY A 214 -4.48 -5.44 -11.04
CA GLY A 214 -4.70 -5.86 -12.43
C GLY A 214 -6.16 -5.71 -12.90
N MET A 215 -6.86 -4.70 -12.42
CA MET A 215 -8.25 -4.39 -12.78
C MET A 215 -8.60 -2.95 -12.33
N LYS A 216 -9.82 -2.48 -12.60
CA LYS A 216 -10.28 -1.17 -12.10
C LYS A 216 -10.30 -1.18 -10.55
N PRO A 217 -9.72 -0.18 -9.87
CA PRO A 217 -9.60 -0.19 -8.40
C PRO A 217 -10.93 -0.37 -7.66
N HIS A 218 -11.99 0.32 -8.09
CA HIS A 218 -13.32 0.24 -7.48
C HIS A 218 -14.05 -1.11 -7.72
N HIS A 219 -13.57 -1.93 -8.65
CA HIS A 219 -14.04 -3.31 -8.80
C HIS A 219 -13.23 -4.28 -7.92
N ALA A 220 -12.03 -3.89 -7.49
CA ALA A 220 -11.14 -4.75 -6.73
C ALA A 220 -11.42 -4.67 -5.21
N ALA A 221 -11.73 -3.47 -4.72
CA ALA A 221 -11.95 -3.23 -3.30
C ALA A 221 -12.92 -2.07 -3.04
N ALA A 222 -13.70 -2.21 -1.96
CA ALA A 222 -14.64 -1.23 -1.44
C ALA A 222 -14.07 -0.46 -0.24
N ARG A 223 -13.18 -1.08 0.53
CA ARG A 223 -12.47 -0.46 1.65
C ARG A 223 -11.08 -1.04 1.83
N TRP A 224 -10.18 -0.26 2.42
CA TRP A 224 -8.84 -0.69 2.79
C TRP A 224 -8.45 -0.21 4.18
N ASN A 225 -7.58 -0.98 4.82
CA ASN A 225 -6.83 -0.59 6.00
C ASN A 225 -5.35 -0.88 5.74
N PHE A 226 -4.48 0.09 6.02
CA PHE A 226 -3.04 -0.07 5.96
C PHE A 226 -2.40 0.42 7.26
N ILE A 227 -1.41 -0.31 7.75
CA ILE A 227 -0.52 0.15 8.82
C ILE A 227 0.92 -0.20 8.47
N THR A 228 1.81 0.73 8.77
CA THR A 228 3.21 0.42 9.06
C THR A 228 3.56 0.99 10.43
N PHE A 229 4.17 0.15 11.26
CA PHE A 229 4.63 0.48 12.59
C PHE A 229 6.12 0.20 12.69
N GLN A 230 6.91 1.21 13.02
CA GLN A 230 8.37 1.15 13.05
C GLN A 230 8.85 1.48 14.46
N ASN A 231 9.51 0.54 15.12
CA ASN A 231 10.20 0.79 16.38
C ASN A 231 11.68 0.33 16.29
N PRO A 232 12.49 0.56 17.34
CA PRO A 232 13.91 0.18 17.33
C PRO A 232 14.18 -1.31 17.06
N THR A 233 13.33 -2.22 17.52
CA THR A 233 13.57 -3.68 17.42
C THR A 233 12.80 -4.35 16.28
N TYR A 234 11.57 -3.91 16.06
CA TYR A 234 10.53 -4.53 15.23
C TYR A 234 9.98 -3.59 14.17
N SER A 235 9.43 -4.18 13.11
CA SER A 235 8.53 -3.51 12.18
C SER A 235 7.33 -4.38 11.92
N ALA A 236 6.14 -3.80 12.06
CA ALA A 236 4.88 -4.47 11.75
C ALA A 236 4.23 -3.78 10.55
N ILE A 237 3.69 -4.59 9.65
CA ILE A 237 2.95 -4.13 8.47
C ILE A 237 1.68 -4.95 8.30
N MET A 238 0.61 -4.31 7.86
CA MET A 238 -0.62 -4.98 7.46
C MET A 238 -1.28 -4.22 6.33
N MET A 239 -1.84 -4.96 5.37
CA MET A 239 -2.71 -4.44 4.33
C MET A 239 -3.94 -5.33 4.25
N GLU A 240 -5.08 -4.74 4.56
CA GLU A 240 -6.39 -5.39 4.51
C GLU A 240 -7.26 -4.67 3.51
N TYR A 241 -7.97 -5.42 2.67
CA TYR A 241 -9.04 -4.87 1.87
C TYR A 241 -10.27 -5.75 1.95
N THR A 242 -11.41 -5.13 1.71
CA THR A 242 -12.66 -5.85 1.51
C THR A 242 -13.16 -5.55 0.12
N THR A 243 -13.53 -6.60 -0.60
CA THR A 243 -14.06 -6.49 -1.95
C THR A 243 -15.43 -5.80 -1.96
N PRO A 244 -15.88 -5.29 -3.12
CA PRO A 244 -17.26 -4.87 -3.29
C PRO A 244 -18.25 -6.03 -3.09
N ALA A 245 -19.53 -5.70 -2.91
CA ALA A 245 -20.62 -6.66 -2.75
C ALA A 245 -20.67 -7.73 -3.87
N SER A 246 -20.18 -7.39 -5.08
CA SER A 246 -20.03 -8.33 -6.20
C SER A 246 -19.23 -9.58 -5.87
N TYR A 247 -18.32 -9.51 -4.90
CA TYR A 247 -17.53 -10.64 -4.40
C TYR A 247 -17.83 -10.91 -2.91
N ASP A 248 -19.09 -10.72 -2.52
CA ASP A 248 -19.63 -11.07 -1.19
C ASP A 248 -18.96 -10.33 -0.02
N SER A 249 -18.41 -9.13 -0.29
CA SER A 249 -17.66 -8.36 0.72
C SER A 249 -16.57 -9.19 1.42
N THR A 250 -15.89 -10.04 0.64
CA THR A 250 -14.80 -10.89 1.11
C THR A 250 -13.63 -10.02 1.56
N THR A 251 -13.15 -10.25 2.77
CA THR A 251 -11.96 -9.59 3.30
C THR A 251 -10.70 -10.41 3.02
N VAL A 252 -9.67 -9.74 2.54
CA VAL A 252 -8.33 -10.30 2.36
C VAL A 252 -7.38 -9.47 3.19
N ASN A 253 -6.59 -10.14 4.03
CA ASN A 253 -5.65 -9.49 4.92
C ASN A 253 -4.28 -10.14 4.79
N VAL A 254 -3.25 -9.33 4.56
CA VAL A 254 -1.84 -9.73 4.49
C VAL A 254 -1.04 -8.89 5.47
N GLY A 255 -0.12 -9.50 6.20
CA GLY A 255 0.66 -8.77 7.20
C GLY A 255 1.88 -9.53 7.66
N GLY A 256 2.76 -8.83 8.36
CA GLY A 256 3.96 -9.42 8.93
C GLY A 256 4.62 -8.55 9.99
N ILE A 257 5.49 -9.20 10.77
CA ILE A 257 6.32 -8.63 11.82
C ILE A 257 7.75 -9.11 11.58
N VAL A 258 8.69 -8.17 11.54
CA VAL A 258 10.10 -8.45 11.29
C VAL A 258 11.00 -7.80 12.33
N THR A 259 12.22 -8.30 12.46
CA THR A 259 13.36 -7.61 13.09
C THR A 259 14.31 -7.10 12.00
N ASP A 260 15.54 -6.70 12.33
CA ASP A 260 16.51 -6.33 11.28
C ASP A 260 16.91 -7.53 10.41
N ASP A 261 16.91 -8.77 10.89
CA ASP A 261 17.45 -9.92 10.12
C ASP A 261 16.46 -11.08 9.91
N ASP A 262 15.27 -11.04 10.51
CA ASP A 262 14.34 -12.17 10.48
C ASP A 262 12.88 -11.77 10.35
N ILE A 263 12.10 -12.65 9.72
CA ILE A 263 10.64 -12.59 9.67
C ILE A 263 10.09 -13.38 10.86
N ILE A 264 9.65 -12.66 11.89
CA ILE A 264 9.01 -13.25 13.07
C ILE A 264 7.67 -13.86 12.69
N TYR A 265 6.90 -13.15 11.87
CA TYR A 265 5.60 -13.59 11.37
C TYR A 265 5.35 -12.97 10.00
N ALA A 266 4.77 -13.74 9.09
CA ALA A 266 4.10 -13.23 7.91
C ALA A 266 2.97 -14.19 7.55
N GLY A 267 1.77 -13.67 7.32
CA GLY A 267 0.60 -14.51 7.06
C GLY A 267 -0.69 -13.73 6.85
N VAL A 268 -1.80 -14.47 6.96
CA VAL A 268 -3.18 -13.98 6.74
C VAL A 268 -4.05 -13.95 7.99
N ASN A 269 -3.57 -14.50 9.10
CA ASN A 269 -4.30 -14.54 10.36
C ASN A 269 -4.11 -13.20 11.10
N ASN A 270 -4.67 -12.16 10.51
CA ASN A 270 -4.57 -10.79 10.99
C ASN A 270 -5.99 -10.21 11.09
N SER A 271 -6.16 -9.15 11.87
CA SER A 271 -7.42 -8.42 11.89
C SER A 271 -7.23 -6.94 12.15
N VAL A 272 -8.15 -6.16 11.58
CA VAL A 272 -8.29 -4.73 11.84
C VAL A 272 -9.68 -4.46 12.37
N THR A 273 -9.80 -3.70 13.46
CA THR A 273 -11.08 -3.28 14.01
C THR A 273 -11.06 -1.78 14.25
N HIS A 274 -11.94 -1.03 13.60
CA HIS A 274 -12.22 0.37 13.96
C HIS A 274 -13.01 0.36 15.27
N THR A 275 -12.32 0.54 16.41
CA THR A 275 -12.92 0.40 17.74
C THR A 275 -13.75 1.60 18.14
N ALA A 276 -13.54 2.75 17.49
CA ALA A 276 -14.41 3.92 17.52
C ALA A 276 -14.35 4.67 16.20
N SER A 277 -15.43 5.33 15.81
CA SER A 277 -15.52 6.17 14.63
C SER A 277 -16.44 7.37 14.85
N THR A 278 -16.32 8.35 13.97
CA THR A 278 -17.20 9.51 13.88
C THR A 278 -17.56 9.77 12.42
N GLN A 279 -18.69 10.41 12.16
CA GLN A 279 -19.11 10.74 10.80
C GLN A 279 -18.33 11.97 10.35
N ASP A 280 -17.53 11.84 9.29
CA ASP A 280 -16.78 12.97 8.72
C ASP A 280 -17.74 13.90 7.97
N ALA A 281 -17.75 15.18 8.33
CA ALA A 281 -18.75 16.13 7.85
C ALA A 281 -18.67 16.45 6.35
N GLU A 282 -17.54 16.17 5.68
CA GLU A 282 -17.36 16.48 4.26
C GLU A 282 -17.53 15.27 3.35
N SER A 283 -17.10 14.10 3.81
CA SER A 283 -17.14 12.86 3.05
C SER A 283 -18.31 11.95 3.40
N ASP A 284 -18.95 12.15 4.54
CA ASP A 284 -20.02 11.31 5.11
C ASP A 284 -19.58 9.90 5.56
N TRP A 285 -18.29 9.56 5.42
CA TRP A 285 -17.76 8.27 5.84
C TRP A 285 -17.58 8.16 7.36
N PRO A 286 -17.64 6.94 7.94
CA PRO A 286 -17.34 6.69 9.34
C PRO A 286 -15.83 6.71 9.57
N GLU A 287 -15.25 7.91 9.66
CA GLU A 287 -13.85 8.13 9.97
C GLU A 287 -13.47 7.44 11.29
N PRO A 288 -12.48 6.53 11.30
CA PRO A 288 -12.03 5.89 12.53
C PRO A 288 -11.33 6.90 13.44
N THR A 289 -11.68 6.88 14.73
CA THR A 289 -11.03 7.68 15.78
C THR A 289 -10.18 6.82 16.71
N SER A 290 -10.40 5.50 16.71
CA SER A 290 -9.59 4.51 17.41
C SER A 290 -9.57 3.21 16.60
N ILE A 291 -8.44 2.50 16.66
CA ILE A 291 -8.25 1.29 15.86
C ILE A 291 -7.45 0.24 16.64
N LYS A 292 -7.74 -1.02 16.36
CA LYS A 292 -7.00 -2.18 16.85
C LYS A 292 -6.51 -3.01 15.67
N TRP A 293 -5.21 -3.29 15.66
CA TRP A 293 -4.52 -4.15 14.71
C TRP A 293 -4.01 -5.37 15.44
N VAL A 294 -4.26 -6.57 14.90
CA VAL A 294 -3.81 -7.82 15.51
C VAL A 294 -3.11 -8.68 14.47
N TRP A 295 -1.97 -9.25 14.84
CA TRP A 295 -1.26 -10.29 14.09
C TRP A 295 -1.22 -11.56 14.94
N ASP A 296 -1.79 -12.64 14.41
CA ASP A 296 -1.78 -13.94 15.04
C ASP A 296 -1.12 -14.98 14.14
N GLY A 297 -0.32 -15.87 14.73
CA GLY A 297 0.24 -16.99 14.00
C GLY A 297 1.35 -17.68 14.74
N SER A 298 2.37 -18.08 13.99
CA SER A 298 3.52 -18.80 14.53
C SER A 298 4.80 -18.34 13.84
N THR A 299 5.90 -18.39 14.57
CA THR A 299 7.26 -18.26 14.03
C THR A 299 7.64 -19.46 13.16
N LYS A 300 8.78 -19.37 12.46
CA LYS A 300 9.40 -20.50 11.72
C LYS A 300 9.62 -21.75 12.61
N ASP A 301 9.91 -21.55 13.90
CA ASP A 301 10.10 -22.62 14.90
C ASP A 301 8.82 -23.00 15.66
N MET A 302 7.64 -22.64 15.13
CA MET A 302 6.31 -23.02 15.64
C MET A 302 5.98 -22.47 17.04
N LYS A 303 6.63 -21.40 17.49
CA LYS A 303 6.20 -20.66 18.68
C LYS A 303 5.02 -19.78 18.31
N GLN A 304 3.97 -19.82 19.14
CA GLN A 304 2.81 -18.96 18.95
C GLN A 304 3.22 -17.49 19.03
N VAL A 305 2.77 -16.71 18.05
CA VAL A 305 2.90 -15.26 17.93
C VAL A 305 1.52 -14.64 18.12
N HIS A 306 1.44 -13.66 19.01
CA HIS A 306 0.32 -12.74 19.11
C HIS A 306 0.89 -11.33 19.24
N ALA A 307 0.43 -10.40 18.41
CA ALA A 307 0.82 -9.02 18.54
C ALA A 307 -0.37 -8.08 18.35
N GLU A 308 -0.35 -6.95 19.04
CA GLU A 308 -1.37 -5.91 18.89
C GLU A 308 -0.78 -4.50 18.91
N VAL A 309 -1.40 -3.63 18.11
CA VAL A 309 -1.34 -2.17 18.25
C VAL A 309 -2.77 -1.71 18.44
N ASP A 310 -3.07 -1.09 19.59
CA ASP A 310 -4.43 -0.73 19.99
C ASP A 310 -4.42 0.66 20.61
N GLY A 311 -5.25 1.56 20.09
CA GLY A 311 -5.40 2.88 20.67
C GLY A 311 -6.06 3.92 19.77
N PRO A 312 -6.16 5.17 20.28
CA PRO A 312 -6.70 6.29 19.53
C PRO A 312 -5.79 6.67 18.35
N LEU A 313 -6.38 7.18 17.27
CA LEU A 313 -5.68 7.61 16.06
C LEU A 313 -5.23 9.09 16.10
N ASP A 314 -5.42 9.75 17.24
CA ASP A 314 -5.23 11.20 17.43
C ASP A 314 -5.98 12.02 16.36
N LYS A 315 -5.55 13.27 16.14
CA LYS A 315 -6.06 14.07 15.04
C LYS A 315 -5.55 13.48 13.72
N ARG A 316 -6.47 13.23 12.80
CA ARG A 316 -6.17 12.86 11.40
C ARG A 316 -5.09 13.79 10.80
N LEU A 317 -4.12 13.18 10.11
CA LEU A 317 -3.10 13.91 9.35
C LEU A 317 -3.71 14.49 8.08
N ASP A 318 -4.35 13.65 7.26
CA ASP A 318 -4.96 14.08 6.01
C ASP A 318 -6.24 13.32 5.68
N ARG A 319 -7.08 13.93 4.85
CA ARG A 319 -8.22 13.30 4.17
C ARG A 319 -8.07 13.55 2.67
N VAL A 320 -7.58 12.54 1.96
CA VAL A 320 -7.34 12.59 0.51
C VAL A 320 -8.63 12.29 -0.23
N ASP A 321 -9.09 13.22 -1.07
CA ASP A 321 -10.15 12.98 -2.04
C ASP A 321 -9.56 12.29 -3.28
N ILE A 322 -9.78 10.99 -3.42
CA ILE A 322 -9.20 10.22 -4.53
C ILE A 322 -9.68 10.79 -5.87
N MET A 323 -10.93 11.26 -5.94
CA MET A 323 -11.43 11.85 -7.18
C MET A 323 -10.78 13.20 -7.46
N ALA A 324 -10.36 13.98 -6.48
CA ALA A 324 -9.60 15.20 -6.75
C ALA A 324 -8.27 14.89 -7.45
N GLU A 325 -7.59 13.82 -7.03
CA GLU A 325 -6.26 13.42 -7.52
C GLU A 325 -6.28 12.71 -8.88
N VAL A 326 -7.42 12.16 -9.30
CA VAL A 326 -7.52 11.47 -10.61
C VAL A 326 -7.45 12.49 -11.77
N PRO A 327 -6.56 12.28 -12.78
CA PRO A 327 -6.47 13.15 -13.94
C PRO A 327 -7.79 13.29 -14.70
N GLY A 328 -8.05 14.49 -15.23
CA GLY A 328 -9.34 14.83 -15.86
C GLY A 328 -9.80 13.89 -16.96
N PHE A 329 -8.89 13.40 -17.81
CA PHE A 329 -9.25 12.49 -18.90
C PHE A 329 -9.66 11.09 -18.38
N ILE A 330 -9.10 10.63 -17.26
CA ILE A 330 -9.49 9.37 -16.61
C ILE A 330 -10.91 9.47 -16.06
N LYS A 331 -11.27 10.62 -15.45
CA LYS A 331 -12.62 10.89 -14.94
C LYS A 331 -13.69 10.70 -16.02
N SER A 332 -13.36 11.02 -17.27
CA SER A 332 -14.28 10.89 -18.40
C SER A 332 -14.54 9.43 -18.82
N ILE A 333 -13.63 8.51 -18.49
CA ILE A 333 -13.67 7.09 -18.86
C ILE A 333 -14.13 6.21 -17.67
N ALA A 334 -13.92 6.68 -16.44
CA ALA A 334 -14.26 5.94 -15.22
C ALA A 334 -15.76 5.67 -15.06
N GLY A 335 -16.63 6.38 -15.82
CA GLY A 335 -18.07 6.37 -15.57
C GLY A 335 -18.38 7.01 -14.21
N SER A 336 -19.66 7.33 -13.94
CA SER A 336 -20.05 7.74 -12.59
C SER A 336 -19.78 6.60 -11.62
N VAL A 337 -18.71 6.68 -10.82
CA VAL A 337 -18.60 5.87 -9.60
C VAL A 337 -19.90 6.15 -8.83
N ALA A 338 -20.68 5.11 -8.59
CA ALA A 338 -22.07 5.21 -8.19
C ALA A 338 -22.23 5.95 -6.84
N GLY A 339 -22.36 7.27 -6.89
CA GLY A 339 -22.76 8.13 -5.76
C GLY A 339 -21.76 8.25 -4.60
N THR A 340 -20.78 7.36 -4.47
CA THR A 340 -19.79 7.37 -3.39
C THR A 340 -18.55 8.17 -3.78
N ARG A 341 -18.10 9.04 -2.88
CA ARG A 341 -16.86 9.81 -3.06
C ARG A 341 -15.74 9.04 -2.34
N PRO A 342 -14.76 8.46 -3.07
CA PRO A 342 -13.70 7.69 -2.44
C PRO A 342 -12.73 8.60 -1.68
N TYR A 343 -12.45 8.25 -0.41
CA TYR A 343 -11.54 8.99 0.45
C TYR A 343 -10.53 8.08 1.15
N ILE A 344 -9.34 8.62 1.40
CA ILE A 344 -8.32 8.01 2.27
C ILE A 344 -8.14 8.91 3.49
N PHE A 345 -8.35 8.37 4.68
CA PHE A 345 -8.01 9.03 5.93
C PHE A 345 -6.64 8.54 6.39
N GLN A 346 -5.71 9.45 6.64
CA GLN A 346 -4.32 9.16 6.99
C GLN A 346 -4.01 9.60 8.43
N TYR A 347 -3.25 8.80 9.18
CA TYR A 347 -2.96 9.02 10.60
C TYR A 347 -1.51 8.72 10.95
N SER A 348 -0.99 9.42 11.96
CA SER A 348 0.29 9.10 12.60
C SER A 348 0.22 9.44 14.10
N PRO A 349 -0.56 8.66 14.87
CA PRO A 349 -0.73 8.87 16.30
C PRO A 349 0.60 8.74 17.04
N GLN A 350 0.72 9.45 18.14
CA GLN A 350 1.93 9.43 18.97
C GLN A 350 1.76 8.51 20.18
N GLY A 351 2.84 7.83 20.57
CA GLY A 351 2.89 7.08 21.83
C GLY A 351 2.17 5.73 21.84
N LEU A 352 1.74 5.21 20.68
CA LEU A 352 1.27 3.82 20.59
C LEU A 352 2.44 2.82 20.70
N SER A 353 2.14 1.65 21.25
CA SER A 353 3.08 0.54 21.42
C SER A 353 2.68 -0.68 20.59
N LEU A 354 3.68 -1.40 20.09
CA LEU A 354 3.52 -2.77 19.65
C LEU A 354 3.69 -3.68 20.85
N LYS A 355 2.63 -4.38 21.25
CA LYS A 355 2.70 -5.48 22.22
C LYS A 355 2.90 -6.77 21.44
N LEU A 356 3.94 -7.51 21.74
CA LEU A 356 4.32 -8.73 21.04
C LEU A 356 4.60 -9.85 22.03
N LYS A 357 3.89 -10.97 21.85
CA LYS A 357 4.05 -12.20 22.62
C LYS A 357 4.51 -13.34 21.71
N ILE A 358 5.67 -13.92 22.04
CA ILE A 358 6.24 -15.07 21.32
C ILE A 358 6.52 -16.20 22.31
N GLY A 359 5.86 -17.34 22.13
CA GLY A 359 6.11 -18.54 22.96
C GLY A 359 5.96 -18.29 24.48
N GLY A 360 5.10 -17.35 24.87
CA GLY A 360 4.86 -16.96 26.27
C GLY A 360 5.71 -15.80 26.78
N THR A 361 6.74 -15.35 26.05
CA THR A 361 7.50 -14.14 26.38
C THR A 361 6.80 -12.92 25.78
N GLU A 362 6.54 -11.92 26.60
CA GLU A 362 5.87 -10.67 26.20
C GLU A 362 6.84 -9.50 26.21
N THR A 363 6.73 -8.66 25.19
CA THR A 363 7.48 -7.43 24.99
C THR A 363 6.52 -6.34 24.58
N GLU A 364 6.78 -5.11 25.01
CA GLU A 364 6.00 -3.95 24.59
C GLU A 364 6.98 -2.82 24.27
N GLU A 365 6.87 -2.26 23.07
CA GLU A 365 7.79 -1.22 22.60
C GLU A 365 7.05 -0.14 21.81
N GLN A 366 7.24 1.11 22.22
CA GLN A 366 6.72 2.28 21.53
C GLN A 366 7.40 2.48 20.19
N GLY A 367 6.65 2.98 19.22
CA GLY A 367 7.14 3.21 17.87
C GLY A 367 6.42 4.32 17.14
N LYS A 368 6.81 4.52 15.88
CA LYS A 368 6.17 5.42 14.94
C LYS A 368 5.18 4.64 14.11
N MET A 369 3.93 5.11 14.07
CA MET A 369 2.88 4.52 13.26
C MET A 369 2.55 5.45 12.11
N PHE A 370 2.32 4.88 10.94
CA PHE A 370 1.53 5.50 9.89
C PHE A 370 0.44 4.52 9.48
N SER A 371 -0.78 5.02 9.30
CA SER A 371 -1.89 4.18 8.88
C SER A 371 -2.89 4.91 8.00
N GLU A 372 -3.58 4.14 7.18
CA GLU A 372 -4.62 4.62 6.29
C GLU A 372 -5.90 3.82 6.47
N ALA A 373 -7.04 4.51 6.39
CA ALA A 373 -8.35 3.91 6.25
C ALA A 373 -9.01 4.47 4.98
N THR A 374 -9.27 3.61 4.01
CA THR A 374 -9.81 3.98 2.70
C THR A 374 -11.22 3.49 2.56
N PHE A 375 -12.10 4.35 2.04
CA PHE A 375 -13.49 4.03 1.73
C PHE A 375 -13.77 4.39 0.27
N ILE A 376 -14.37 3.46 -0.48
CA ILE A 376 -14.59 3.59 -1.93
C ILE A 376 -16.06 3.46 -2.29
N SER A 377 -16.75 2.41 -1.83
CA SER A 377 -18.13 2.08 -2.26
C SER A 377 -18.93 1.33 -1.21
#